data_AF-A0A2G9NKZ2-F1
#
_entry.id   AF-A0A2G9NKZ2-F1
#
_cell.length_a   1.000
_cell.length_b   1.000
_cell.length_c   1.000
_cell.angle_alpha   90.00
_cell.angle_beta   90.00
_cell.angle_gamma   90.00
#
_symmetry.space_group_name_H-M   'P 1'
#
loop_
_entity.id
_entity.type
_entity.pdbx_description
1 polymer ?
#
loop_
_entity_poly.entity_id
_entity_poly.type
_entity_poly.pdbx_seq_one_letter_code
_entity_poly.pdbx_strand_id
1 'polypeptide(L)'
;MTKEFTIKFNERSLQYLIIAVLAVLLLFNILGSNGGKAGSNSVGIVSASEIIPNGVPVVYGVELGVSYDDVSPNNQRLADATINKLSAYEDEVLTGELLTRYIKIGGSISCEYCCGAQSIIFDNGERACGCAHSYAMRGLAKYLLLNHADMTDYEILGELGKWKVLFFPGIHEQKASVMIGEGIDYTDFVNLASNKYHGIENGVSSDSTMVGGC
;
A
#
# COMPACT_ATOMS: atom_id res chain seq x y z
N MET A 1 -47.03 -32.72 52.01
CA MET A 1 -46.39 -33.86 51.32
C MET A 1 -45.71 -33.35 50.06
N THR A 2 -44.44 -32.97 50.16
CA THR A 2 -43.58 -32.61 49.02
C THR A 2 -42.82 -33.86 48.59
N LYS A 3 -43.04 -34.34 47.36
CA LYS A 3 -42.27 -35.44 46.79
C LYS A 3 -40.99 -34.86 46.17
N GLU A 4 -39.85 -35.19 46.75
CA GLU A 4 -38.55 -34.90 46.13
C GLU A 4 -38.37 -35.78 44.89
N PHE A 5 -38.14 -35.16 43.74
CA PHE A 5 -37.87 -35.83 42.47
C PHE A 5 -36.35 -35.89 42.28
N THR A 6 -35.72 -36.97 42.73
CA THR A 6 -34.27 -37.19 42.55
C THR A 6 -34.01 -37.75 41.15
N ILE A 7 -33.50 -36.92 40.25
CA ILE A 7 -33.09 -37.36 38.90
C ILE A 7 -31.72 -38.05 39.02
N LYS A 8 -31.68 -39.38 38.88
CA LYS A 8 -30.43 -40.15 38.79
C LYS A 8 -29.88 -40.07 37.38
N PHE A 9 -28.89 -39.22 37.15
CA PHE A 9 -28.12 -39.22 35.90
C PHE A 9 -27.14 -40.40 35.90
N ASN A 10 -27.27 -41.30 34.93
CA ASN A 10 -26.30 -42.34 34.66
C ASN A 10 -25.02 -41.69 34.08
N GLU A 11 -23.84 -42.16 34.46
CA GLU A 11 -22.55 -41.64 33.98
C GLU A 11 -22.47 -41.61 32.45
N ARG A 12 -23.09 -42.60 31.79
CA ARG A 12 -23.21 -42.64 30.32
C ARG A 12 -24.10 -41.52 29.76
N SER A 13 -25.19 -41.18 30.44
CA SER A 13 -26.08 -40.09 30.03
C SER A 13 -25.39 -38.73 30.15
N LEU A 14 -24.54 -38.56 31.17
CA LEU A 14 -23.72 -37.36 31.33
C LEU A 14 -22.66 -37.25 30.21
N GLN A 15 -22.02 -38.36 29.85
CA GLN A 15 -21.07 -38.40 28.73
C GLN A 15 -21.72 -38.04 27.39
N TYR A 16 -22.90 -38.60 27.08
CA TYR A 16 -23.59 -38.27 25.83
C TYR A 16 -24.02 -36.79 25.78
N LEU A 17 -24.39 -36.20 26.91
CA LEU A 17 -24.75 -34.79 27.00
C LEU A 17 -23.52 -33.89 26.76
N ILE A 18 -22.36 -34.24 27.31
CA ILE A 18 -21.10 -33.51 27.07
C ILE A 18 -20.69 -33.62 25.60
N ILE A 19 -20.76 -34.81 24.99
CA ILE A 19 -20.44 -35.00 23.57
C ILE A 19 -21.38 -34.20 22.67
N ALA A 20 -22.68 -34.16 22.97
CA ALA A 20 -23.64 -33.39 22.21
C ALA A 20 -23.36 -31.88 22.29
N VAL A 21 -23.04 -31.36 23.48
CA VAL A 21 -22.68 -29.94 23.66
C VAL A 21 -21.39 -29.61 22.91
N LEU A 22 -20.37 -30.48 22.98
CA LEU A 22 -19.12 -30.28 22.25
C LEU A 22 -19.33 -30.31 20.74
N ALA A 23 -20.15 -31.24 20.22
CA ALA A 23 -20.48 -31.31 18.79
C ALA A 23 -21.20 -30.06 18.30
N VAL A 24 -22.14 -29.52 19.10
CA VAL A 24 -22.83 -28.26 18.79
C VAL A 24 -21.86 -27.08 18.80
N LEU A 25 -20.97 -26.98 19.79
CA LEU A 25 -19.96 -25.92 19.84
C LEU A 25 -18.99 -26.01 18.67
N LEU A 26 -18.59 -27.21 18.26
CA LEU A 26 -17.71 -27.43 17.12
C LEU A 26 -18.40 -27.04 15.81
N LEU A 27 -19.67 -27.43 15.64
CA LEU A 27 -20.50 -26.99 14.52
C LEU A 27 -20.71 -25.48 14.52
N PHE A 28 -20.90 -24.85 15.68
CA PHE A 28 -21.05 -23.39 15.79
C PHE A 28 -19.74 -22.65 15.49
N ASN A 29 -18.58 -23.23 15.80
CA ASN A 29 -17.28 -22.66 15.44
C ASN A 29 -16.99 -22.81 13.94
N ILE A 30 -17.31 -23.98 13.36
CA ILE A 30 -17.14 -24.26 11.92
C ILE A 30 -18.13 -23.46 11.07
N LEU A 31 -19.40 -23.36 11.48
CA LEU A 31 -20.44 -22.66 10.72
C LEU A 31 -20.52 -21.16 11.05
N GLY A 32 -20.18 -20.77 12.28
CA GLY A 32 -20.21 -19.38 12.75
C GLY A 32 -19.01 -18.53 12.30
N SER A 33 -17.97 -19.15 11.74
CA SER A 33 -16.85 -18.43 11.12
C SER A 33 -17.14 -17.93 9.69
N ASN A 34 -18.32 -18.20 9.12
CA ASN A 34 -18.67 -17.82 7.74
C ASN A 34 -19.58 -16.59 7.65
N GLY A 35 -19.19 -15.52 8.35
CA GLY A 35 -19.67 -14.16 8.11
C GLY A 35 -18.82 -13.38 7.09
N GLY A 36 -17.75 -13.98 6.56
CA GLY A 36 -17.00 -13.43 5.43
C GLY A 36 -17.57 -13.98 4.12
N LYS A 37 -18.08 -13.10 3.26
CA LYS A 37 -18.43 -13.43 1.88
C LYS A 37 -17.20 -14.05 1.20
N ALA A 38 -17.18 -15.38 1.10
CA ALA A 38 -16.28 -16.09 0.19
C ALA A 38 -16.80 -15.89 -1.24
N GLY A 39 -16.55 -14.69 -1.77
CA GLY A 39 -16.48 -14.50 -3.20
C GLY A 39 -15.28 -15.29 -3.69
N SER A 40 -15.55 -16.35 -4.46
CA SER A 40 -14.58 -17.07 -5.27
C SER A 40 -14.02 -16.12 -6.34
N ASN A 41 -13.16 -15.20 -5.94
CA ASN A 41 -12.22 -14.57 -6.86
C ASN A 41 -10.89 -15.26 -6.59
N SER A 42 -10.44 -16.06 -7.54
CA SER A 42 -9.04 -16.47 -7.63
C SER A 42 -8.22 -15.18 -7.70
N VAL A 43 -7.77 -14.69 -6.54
CA VAL A 43 -6.85 -13.57 -6.44
C VAL A 43 -5.59 -14.01 -7.18
N GLY A 44 -5.38 -13.47 -8.38
CA GLY A 44 -4.16 -13.71 -9.13
C GLY A 44 -3.00 -13.27 -8.25
N ILE A 45 -2.13 -14.20 -7.84
CA ILE A 45 -0.94 -13.87 -7.07
C ILE A 45 -0.02 -13.12 -8.04
N VAL A 46 0.15 -11.82 -7.83
CA VAL A 46 1.13 -11.02 -8.57
C VAL A 46 2.45 -11.16 -7.83
N SER A 47 3.50 -11.58 -8.55
CA SER A 47 4.83 -11.61 -7.94
C SER A 47 5.36 -10.19 -7.83
N ALA A 48 6.01 -9.83 -6.71
CA ALA A 48 6.73 -8.58 -6.52
C ALA A 48 7.52 -8.15 -7.76
N SER A 49 8.25 -9.10 -8.36
CA SER A 49 9.10 -8.88 -9.53
C SER A 49 8.39 -8.35 -10.78
N GLU A 50 7.06 -8.47 -10.87
CA GLU A 50 6.28 -8.02 -12.02
C GLU A 50 5.94 -6.52 -11.95
N ILE A 51 5.90 -5.96 -10.73
CA ILE A 51 5.54 -4.55 -10.50
C ILE A 51 6.69 -3.72 -9.92
N ILE A 52 7.80 -4.34 -9.55
CA ILE A 52 8.95 -3.63 -8.99
C ILE A 52 9.79 -3.03 -10.13
N PRO A 53 9.92 -1.69 -10.21
CA PRO A 53 10.78 -1.05 -11.20
C PRO A 53 12.25 -1.39 -10.91
N ASN A 54 13.06 -1.44 -11.97
CA ASN A 54 14.47 -1.82 -11.89
C ASN A 54 15.33 -0.94 -12.81
N GLY A 55 16.63 -0.87 -12.51
CA GLY A 55 17.59 -0.08 -13.25
C GLY A 55 17.56 1.42 -12.95
N VAL A 56 18.23 2.18 -13.80
CA VAL A 56 18.41 3.64 -13.65
C VAL A 56 17.26 4.36 -14.38
N PRO A 57 16.53 5.29 -13.72
CA PRO A 57 15.54 6.13 -14.40
C PRO A 57 16.15 6.86 -15.60
N VAL A 58 15.54 6.72 -16.77
CA VAL A 58 16.12 7.19 -18.04
C VAL A 58 16.34 8.70 -18.08
N VAL A 59 15.41 9.45 -17.50
CA VAL A 59 15.40 10.92 -17.60
C VAL A 59 16.34 11.57 -16.58
N TYR A 60 16.28 11.15 -15.32
CA TYR A 60 16.94 11.85 -14.20
C TYR A 60 17.87 10.96 -13.37
N GLY A 61 17.89 9.64 -13.61
CA GLY A 61 18.58 8.69 -12.74
C GLY A 61 20.09 8.93 -12.67
N VAL A 62 20.71 9.22 -13.82
CA VAL A 62 22.13 9.60 -13.90
C VAL A 62 22.39 10.96 -13.24
N GLU A 63 21.47 11.91 -13.41
CA GLU A 63 21.62 13.29 -12.94
C GLU A 63 21.56 13.38 -11.41
N LEU A 64 20.62 12.64 -10.81
CA LEU A 64 20.47 12.54 -9.35
C LEU A 64 21.36 11.45 -8.73
N GLY A 65 21.99 10.60 -9.56
CA GLY A 65 22.77 9.46 -9.11
C GLY A 65 21.95 8.45 -8.32
N VAL A 66 20.75 8.11 -8.81
CA VAL A 66 19.81 7.17 -8.19
C VAL A 66 19.50 6.00 -9.11
N SER A 67 19.33 4.82 -8.55
CA SER A 67 18.79 3.63 -9.23
C SER A 67 17.56 3.12 -8.49
N TYR A 68 16.59 2.54 -9.20
CA TYR A 68 15.50 1.81 -8.56
C TYR A 68 16.04 0.60 -7.75
N ASP A 69 17.15 0.01 -8.22
CA ASP A 69 17.80 -1.14 -7.57
C ASP A 69 18.45 -0.78 -6.21
N ASP A 70 18.62 0.51 -5.92
CA ASP A 70 19.18 1.00 -4.66
C ASP A 70 18.19 0.88 -3.49
N VAL A 71 16.89 0.71 -3.78
CA VAL A 71 15.82 0.61 -2.79
C VAL A 71 15.39 -0.84 -2.63
N SER A 72 15.88 -1.48 -1.58
CA SER A 72 15.58 -2.89 -1.27
C SER A 72 15.47 -3.12 0.25
N PRO A 73 14.57 -4.01 0.72
CA PRO A 73 14.52 -4.42 2.12
C PRO A 73 15.87 -4.93 2.66
N ASN A 74 16.72 -5.47 1.78
CA ASN A 74 18.01 -6.05 2.14
C ASN A 74 19.14 -5.02 2.32
N ASN A 75 18.92 -3.74 1.95
CA ASN A 75 19.94 -2.70 2.04
C ASN A 75 19.33 -1.36 2.45
N GLN A 76 18.85 -1.28 3.68
CA GLN A 76 18.20 -0.07 4.22
C GLN A 76 19.08 1.18 4.12
N ARG A 77 20.39 1.06 4.39
CA ARG A 77 21.31 2.20 4.29
C ARG A 77 21.37 2.80 2.89
N LEU A 78 21.36 1.96 1.85
CA LEU A 78 21.36 2.44 0.48
C LEU A 78 19.99 3.02 0.09
N ALA A 79 18.90 2.39 0.55
CA ALA A 79 17.56 2.93 0.38
C ALA A 79 17.42 4.33 1.01
N ASP A 80 17.92 4.53 2.22
CA ASP A 80 17.92 5.82 2.92
C ASP A 80 18.79 6.86 2.19
N ALA A 81 19.96 6.45 1.67
CA ALA A 81 20.80 7.33 0.86
C ALA A 81 20.09 7.77 -0.43
N THR A 82 19.32 6.89 -1.07
CA THR A 82 18.52 7.22 -2.25
C THR A 82 17.34 8.14 -1.90
N ILE A 83 16.63 7.87 -0.80
CA ILE A 83 15.58 8.75 -0.28
C ILE A 83 16.12 10.17 -0.04
N ASN A 84 17.31 10.30 0.54
CA ASN A 84 17.95 11.60 0.78
C ASN A 84 18.31 12.35 -0.51
N LYS A 85 18.70 11.64 -1.57
CA LYS A 85 18.95 12.27 -2.88
C LYS A 85 17.65 12.77 -3.51
N LEU A 86 16.58 11.96 -3.45
CA LEU A 86 15.27 12.32 -3.99
C LEU A 86 14.63 13.48 -3.24
N SER A 87 14.87 13.61 -1.94
CA SER A 87 14.33 14.71 -1.11
C SER A 87 15.09 16.03 -1.24
N ALA A 88 16.21 16.08 -1.97
CA ALA A 88 17.08 17.26 -2.04
C ALA A 88 16.40 18.54 -2.54
N TYR A 89 15.32 18.40 -3.32
CA TYR A 89 14.54 19.52 -3.88
C TYR A 89 13.26 19.81 -3.08
N GLU A 90 13.03 19.16 -1.93
CA GLU A 90 11.81 19.32 -1.13
C GLU A 90 11.55 20.76 -0.72
N ASP A 91 12.59 21.54 -0.42
CA ASP A 91 12.44 22.91 0.07
C ASP A 91 12.46 23.95 -1.06
N GLU A 92 12.55 23.52 -2.33
CA GLU A 92 12.46 24.42 -3.47
C GLU A 92 11.07 25.07 -3.58
N VAL A 93 11.07 26.36 -3.90
CA VAL A 93 9.84 27.17 -3.99
C VAL A 93 9.35 27.19 -5.43
N LEU A 94 8.18 26.61 -5.67
CA LEU A 94 7.51 26.68 -6.96
C LEU A 94 6.53 27.86 -7.00
N THR A 95 6.40 28.49 -8.15
CA THR A 95 5.46 29.58 -8.39
C THR A 95 4.75 29.42 -9.74
N GLY A 96 3.64 30.15 -9.93
CA GLY A 96 2.91 30.19 -11.19
C GLY A 96 2.45 28.82 -11.69
N GLU A 97 2.76 28.51 -12.95
CA GLU A 97 2.38 27.26 -13.60
C GLU A 97 3.00 26.03 -12.92
N LEU A 98 4.27 26.12 -12.49
CA LEU A 98 4.95 25.01 -11.83
C LEU A 98 4.27 24.63 -10.50
N LEU A 99 3.85 25.62 -9.72
CA LEU A 99 3.09 25.36 -8.49
C LEU A 99 1.75 24.69 -8.79
N THR A 100 1.07 25.12 -9.86
CA THR A 100 -0.22 24.56 -10.27
C THR A 100 -0.08 23.09 -10.67
N ARG A 101 0.94 22.78 -11.49
CA ARG A 101 1.27 21.42 -11.89
C ARG A 101 1.65 20.56 -10.67
N TYR A 102 2.47 21.10 -9.78
CA TYR A 102 2.84 20.42 -8.54
C TYR A 102 1.64 20.08 -7.66
N ILE A 103 0.69 21.02 -7.47
CA ILE A 103 -0.53 20.76 -6.69
C ILE A 103 -1.32 19.61 -7.32
N LYS A 104 -1.47 19.62 -8.65
CA LYS A 104 -2.16 18.54 -9.37
C LYS A 104 -1.47 17.19 -9.20
N ILE A 105 -0.16 17.12 -9.40
CA ILE A 105 0.63 15.88 -9.30
C ILE A 105 0.64 15.37 -7.85
N GLY A 106 1.05 16.22 -6.91
CA GLY A 106 1.19 15.87 -5.50
C GLY A 106 -0.14 15.55 -4.82
N GLY A 107 -1.24 16.19 -5.24
CA GLY A 107 -2.59 15.83 -4.78
C GLY A 107 -3.10 14.51 -5.36
N SER A 108 -2.53 14.07 -6.50
CA SER A 108 -2.95 12.84 -7.16
C SER A 108 -2.27 11.59 -6.62
N ILE A 109 -1.07 11.68 -6.04
CA ILE A 109 -0.35 10.52 -5.48
C ILE A 109 -0.86 10.22 -4.07
N SER A 110 -1.23 8.97 -3.77
CA SER A 110 -1.78 8.63 -2.46
C SER A 110 -0.69 8.51 -1.38
N CYS A 111 -0.98 8.81 -0.11
CA CYS A 111 0.00 8.80 0.99
C CYS A 111 -0.51 8.10 2.27
N GLU A 112 -1.13 6.95 2.08
CA GLU A 112 -2.00 6.27 3.03
C GLU A 112 -1.26 5.28 3.95
N TYR A 113 -0.13 4.72 3.50
CA TYR A 113 0.49 3.56 4.16
C TYR A 113 1.35 3.88 5.40
N CYS A 114 1.84 5.12 5.54
CA CYS A 114 2.68 5.50 6.68
C CYS A 114 1.91 6.17 7.81
N CYS A 115 1.07 7.16 7.49
CA CYS A 115 0.36 7.98 8.49
C CYS A 115 -1.11 8.25 8.13
N GLY A 116 -1.65 7.58 7.10
CA GLY A 116 -3.04 7.74 6.67
C GLY A 116 -3.36 9.06 5.97
N ALA A 117 -2.36 9.79 5.45
CA ALA A 117 -2.62 10.99 4.67
C ALA A 117 -3.26 10.63 3.31
N GLN A 118 -4.16 11.46 2.80
CA GLN A 118 -4.78 11.20 1.50
C GLN A 118 -3.78 11.37 0.35
N SER A 119 -2.91 12.36 0.44
CA SER A 119 -1.93 12.72 -0.59
C SER A 119 -0.63 13.21 0.04
N ILE A 120 0.43 13.40 -0.76
CA ILE A 120 1.72 13.88 -0.23
C ILE A 120 1.71 15.38 0.12
N ILE A 121 0.73 16.13 -0.39
CA ILE A 121 0.47 17.55 -0.11
C ILE A 121 -1.00 17.81 0.19
N PHE A 122 -1.28 18.94 0.84
CA PHE A 122 -2.61 19.53 0.91
C PHE A 122 -2.95 20.28 -0.38
N ASP A 123 -4.22 20.70 -0.53
CA ASP A 123 -4.72 21.40 -1.72
C ASP A 123 -4.02 22.75 -2.00
N ASN A 124 -3.35 23.32 -0.99
CA ASN A 124 -2.55 24.54 -1.12
C ASN A 124 -1.09 24.28 -1.52
N GLY A 125 -0.69 23.01 -1.73
CA GLY A 125 0.69 22.63 -2.05
C GLY A 125 1.62 22.44 -0.86
N GLU A 126 1.14 22.68 0.37
CA GLU A 126 1.93 22.43 1.58
C GLU A 126 2.03 20.93 1.87
N ARG A 127 3.09 20.52 2.61
CA ARG A 127 3.31 19.13 3.00
C ARG A 127 2.14 18.58 3.83
N ALA A 128 1.58 17.44 3.41
CA ALA A 128 0.52 16.76 4.17
C ALA A 128 1.08 15.82 5.25
N CYS A 129 2.30 15.34 5.09
CA CYS A 129 2.97 14.47 6.05
C CYS A 129 4.50 14.64 6.05
N GLY A 130 5.13 14.21 7.14
CA GLY A 130 6.57 14.33 7.40
C GLY A 130 7.36 13.02 7.30
N CYS A 131 6.84 11.99 6.62
CA CYS A 131 7.62 10.77 6.40
C CYS A 131 8.68 10.97 5.31
N ALA A 132 9.80 10.26 5.44
CA ALA A 132 10.92 10.34 4.51
C ALA A 132 10.52 10.01 3.06
N HIS A 133 9.61 9.04 2.87
CA HIS A 133 9.08 8.68 1.55
C HIS A 133 8.31 9.84 0.90
N SER A 134 7.53 10.58 1.67
CA SER A 134 6.78 11.73 1.17
C SER A 134 7.70 12.91 0.86
N TYR A 135 8.75 13.12 1.67
CA TYR A 135 9.82 14.06 1.35
C TYR A 135 10.52 13.72 0.03
N ALA A 136 10.86 12.44 -0.18
CA ALA A 136 11.46 11.98 -1.43
C ALA A 136 10.54 12.19 -2.64
N MET A 137 9.26 11.84 -2.53
CA MET A 137 8.31 12.02 -3.64
C MET A 137 8.05 13.48 -3.98
N ARG A 138 7.88 14.35 -2.96
CA ARG A 138 7.71 15.79 -3.20
C ARG A 138 8.97 16.43 -3.76
N GLY A 139 10.14 16.10 -3.22
CA GLY A 139 11.43 16.54 -3.74
C GLY A 139 11.62 16.14 -5.20
N LEU A 140 11.38 14.87 -5.54
CA LEU A 140 11.45 14.41 -6.93
C LEU A 140 10.46 15.14 -7.84
N ALA A 141 9.21 15.33 -7.39
CA ALA A 141 8.22 16.06 -8.19
C ALA A 141 8.70 17.50 -8.50
N LYS A 142 9.28 18.19 -7.52
CA LYS A 142 9.85 19.52 -7.70
C LYS A 142 11.06 19.51 -8.62
N TYR A 143 11.97 18.55 -8.46
CA TYR A 143 13.12 18.37 -9.35
C TYR A 143 12.67 18.22 -10.80
N LEU A 144 11.73 17.31 -11.07
CA LEU A 144 11.26 17.03 -12.42
C LEU A 144 10.57 18.24 -13.04
N LEU A 145 9.76 18.96 -12.28
CA LEU A 145 9.11 20.19 -12.75
C LEU A 145 10.10 21.32 -13.07
N LEU A 146 11.19 21.44 -12.30
CA LEU A 146 12.19 22.48 -12.48
C LEU A 146 13.18 22.19 -13.61
N ASN A 147 13.53 20.91 -13.82
CA ASN A 147 14.63 20.51 -14.71
C ASN A 147 14.18 19.78 -15.98
N HIS A 148 12.96 19.25 -16.02
CA HIS A 148 12.42 18.47 -17.15
C HIS A 148 11.04 19.00 -17.56
N ALA A 149 11.02 20.24 -18.08
CA ALA A 149 9.79 20.90 -18.50
C ALA A 149 9.02 20.17 -19.63
N ASP A 150 9.71 19.30 -20.36
CA ASP A 150 9.17 18.42 -21.39
C ASP A 150 8.33 17.25 -20.84
N MET A 151 8.55 16.86 -19.58
CA MET A 151 7.74 15.83 -18.94
C MET A 151 6.33 16.34 -18.62
N THR A 152 5.34 15.54 -18.98
CA THR A 152 3.94 15.77 -18.66
C THR A 152 3.63 15.43 -17.20
N ASP A 153 2.52 15.95 -16.67
CA ASP A 153 2.08 15.63 -15.30
C ASP A 153 1.89 14.12 -15.08
N TYR A 154 1.44 13.41 -16.11
CA TYR A 154 1.20 11.97 -16.04
C TYR A 154 2.52 11.19 -16.01
N GLU A 155 3.53 11.60 -16.78
CA GLU A 155 4.87 10.99 -16.73
C GLU A 155 5.53 11.22 -15.36
N ILE A 156 5.44 12.43 -14.82
CA ILE A 156 5.96 12.73 -13.48
C ILE A 156 5.22 11.88 -12.43
N LEU A 157 3.89 11.81 -12.49
CA LEU A 157 3.11 10.99 -11.57
C LEU A 157 3.46 9.50 -11.68
N GLY A 158 3.73 9.01 -12.89
CA GLY A 158 4.21 7.65 -13.13
C GLY A 158 5.56 7.40 -12.46
N GLU A 159 6.48 8.35 -12.53
CA GLU A 159 7.78 8.27 -11.83
C GLU A 159 7.61 8.26 -10.30
N LEU A 160 6.75 9.12 -9.74
CA LEU A 160 6.44 9.06 -8.31
C LEU A 160 5.83 7.70 -7.93
N GLY A 161 4.98 7.15 -8.81
CA GLY A 161 4.37 5.85 -8.60
C GLY A 161 5.36 4.70 -8.54
N LYS A 162 6.38 4.70 -9.42
CA LYS A 162 7.48 3.73 -9.39
C LYS A 162 8.21 3.74 -8.04
N TRP A 163 8.59 4.92 -7.55
CA TRP A 163 9.24 5.03 -6.24
C TRP A 163 8.33 4.60 -5.09
N LYS A 164 7.05 4.96 -5.14
CA LYS A 164 6.10 4.51 -4.12
C LYS A 164 5.97 2.98 -4.07
N VAL A 165 5.93 2.31 -5.23
CA VAL A 165 5.90 0.84 -5.28
C VAL A 165 7.17 0.25 -4.63
N LEU A 166 8.35 0.83 -4.84
CA LEU A 166 9.59 0.42 -4.18
C LEU A 166 9.58 0.63 -2.66
N PHE A 167 8.99 1.74 -2.20
CA PHE A 167 8.92 2.05 -0.77
C PHE A 167 7.95 1.15 -0.01
N PHE A 168 6.90 0.66 -0.70
CA PHE A 168 5.82 -0.13 -0.11
C PHE A 168 5.48 -1.36 -0.98
N PRO A 169 6.42 -2.31 -1.19
CA PRO A 169 6.26 -3.38 -2.17
C PRO A 169 5.08 -4.30 -1.85
N GLY A 170 5.00 -4.81 -0.62
CA GLY A 170 4.01 -5.82 -0.24
C GLY A 170 2.55 -5.36 -0.37
N ILE A 171 2.23 -4.09 -0.07
CA ILE A 171 0.86 -3.58 -0.22
C ILE A 171 0.52 -3.32 -1.70
N HIS A 172 1.49 -2.93 -2.54
CA HIS A 172 1.26 -2.75 -3.97
C HIS A 172 1.11 -4.08 -4.71
N GLU A 173 1.75 -5.16 -4.26
CA GLU A 173 1.50 -6.51 -4.78
C GLU A 173 0.03 -6.90 -4.62
N GLN A 174 -0.55 -6.60 -3.45
CA GLN A 174 -1.95 -6.91 -3.18
C GLN A 174 -2.90 -6.04 -3.98
N LYS A 175 -2.56 -4.75 -4.07
CA LYS A 175 -3.29 -3.82 -4.91
C LYS A 175 -3.31 -4.29 -6.37
N ALA A 176 -2.18 -4.74 -6.89
CA ALA A 176 -2.08 -5.32 -8.24
C ALA A 176 -2.96 -6.59 -8.37
N SER A 177 -2.92 -7.49 -7.39
CA SER A 177 -3.78 -8.68 -7.35
C SER A 177 -5.27 -8.36 -7.39
N VAL A 178 -5.73 -7.31 -6.69
CA VAL A 178 -7.14 -6.87 -6.77
C VAL A 178 -7.45 -6.25 -8.12
N MET A 179 -6.55 -5.41 -8.66
CA MET A 179 -6.71 -4.80 -9.98
C MET A 179 -6.90 -5.82 -11.10
N ILE A 180 -6.16 -6.93 -11.07
CA ILE A 180 -6.35 -8.04 -12.02
C ILE A 180 -7.79 -8.58 -11.94
N GLY A 181 -8.31 -8.78 -10.73
CA GLY A 181 -9.68 -9.26 -10.50
C GLY A 181 -10.75 -8.29 -11.01
N GLU A 182 -10.44 -6.99 -11.05
CA GLU A 182 -11.35 -5.94 -11.50
C GLU A 182 -11.13 -5.51 -12.97
N GLY A 183 -10.16 -6.10 -13.67
CA GLY A 183 -9.82 -5.73 -15.05
C GLY A 183 -9.16 -4.35 -15.18
N ILE A 184 -8.52 -3.88 -14.11
CA ILE A 184 -7.74 -2.64 -14.08
C ILE A 184 -6.30 -2.96 -14.50
N ASP A 185 -5.71 -2.10 -15.32
CA ASP A 185 -4.31 -2.24 -15.74
C ASP A 185 -3.37 -1.97 -14.54
N TYR A 186 -2.81 -3.06 -14.00
CA TYR A 186 -1.87 -3.05 -12.89
C TYR A 186 -0.43 -2.74 -13.32
N THR A 187 -0.14 -2.69 -14.62
CA THR A 187 1.19 -2.35 -15.14
C THR A 187 1.42 -0.84 -15.22
N ASP A 188 0.34 -0.07 -15.16
CA ASP A 188 0.37 1.38 -15.03
C ASP A 188 0.64 1.79 -13.57
N PHE A 189 1.84 2.31 -13.32
CA PHE A 189 2.26 2.82 -12.01
C PHE A 189 1.37 3.95 -11.48
N VAL A 190 0.69 4.71 -12.34
CA VAL A 190 -0.28 5.70 -11.91
C VAL A 190 -1.50 5.00 -11.31
N ASN A 191 -1.99 3.92 -11.89
CA ASN A 191 -3.10 3.15 -11.31
C ASN A 191 -2.71 2.55 -9.96
N LEU A 192 -1.50 1.98 -9.85
CA LEU A 192 -0.99 1.40 -8.61
C LEU A 192 -0.83 2.43 -7.48
N ALA A 193 -0.31 3.62 -7.79
CA ALA A 193 0.20 4.52 -6.75
C ALA A 193 -0.67 5.76 -6.47
N SER A 194 -1.56 6.12 -7.39
CA SER A 194 -2.38 7.33 -7.28
C SER A 194 -3.65 7.12 -6.44
N ASN A 195 -4.28 8.25 -6.10
CA ASN A 195 -5.57 8.33 -5.43
C ASN A 195 -6.74 7.76 -6.26
N LYS A 196 -6.54 7.48 -7.56
CA LYS A 196 -7.58 6.95 -8.46
C LYS A 196 -8.18 5.63 -7.95
N TYR A 197 -7.35 4.75 -7.40
CA TYR A 197 -7.75 3.46 -6.84
C TYR A 197 -7.30 3.33 -5.38
N HIS A 198 -7.36 4.43 -4.62
CA HIS A 198 -7.00 4.43 -3.21
C HIS A 198 -7.84 3.40 -2.45
N GLY A 199 -7.17 2.47 -1.74
CA GLY A 199 -7.83 1.55 -0.82
C GLY A 199 -8.65 0.47 -1.51
N ILE A 200 -8.43 0.23 -2.80
CA ILE A 200 -9.00 -0.91 -3.52
C ILE A 200 -8.54 -2.24 -2.90
N GLU A 201 -7.38 -2.25 -2.26
CA GLU A 201 -6.78 -3.36 -1.51
C GLU A 201 -7.35 -3.53 -0.09
N ASN A 202 -8.23 -2.63 0.37
CA ASN A 202 -8.77 -2.68 1.74
C ASN A 202 -9.50 -4.01 2.00
N GLY A 203 -9.13 -4.68 3.09
CA GLY A 203 -9.67 -5.98 3.46
C GLY A 203 -8.82 -7.17 3.01
N VAL A 204 -7.73 -6.93 2.28
CA VAL A 204 -6.68 -7.92 2.01
C VAL A 204 -5.58 -7.77 3.08
N SER A 205 -5.10 -8.90 3.61
CA SER A 205 -4.05 -8.90 4.65
C SER A 205 -2.67 -8.74 4.03
N SER A 206 -1.89 -7.74 4.45
CA SER A 206 -0.52 -7.52 3.96
C SER A 206 0.56 -7.57 5.03
N ASP A 207 1.69 -8.17 4.66
CA ASP A 207 2.98 -7.94 5.31
C ASP A 207 3.52 -6.60 4.81
N SER A 208 2.96 -5.51 5.35
CA SER A 208 3.34 -4.12 5.03
C SER A 208 4.74 -3.80 5.58
N THR A 209 5.78 -4.30 4.92
CA THR A 209 7.16 -3.91 5.23
C THR A 209 7.56 -2.72 4.37
N MET A 210 7.79 -1.57 5.00
CA MET A 210 8.30 -0.37 4.33
C MET A 210 9.81 -0.51 4.06
N VAL A 211 10.29 0.10 2.97
CA VAL A 211 11.72 0.11 2.61
C VAL A 211 12.33 1.49 2.83
N GLY A 212 13.34 1.55 3.70
CA GLY A 212 14.01 2.80 4.08
C GLY A 212 13.12 3.76 4.86
N GLY A 213 13.61 4.98 5.07
CA GLY A 213 12.94 6.06 5.79
C GLY A 213 13.17 6.04 7.30
N CYS A 214 14.33 5.54 7.73
CA CYS A 214 14.77 5.50 9.12
C CYS A 214 15.36 6.84 9.61
#